data_AF-A0A945CPD3-F1
#
_entry.id   AF-A0A945CPD3-F1
#
_cell.length_a   1.000
_cell.length_b   1.000
_cell.length_c   1.000
_cell.angle_alpha   90.00
_cell.angle_beta   90.00
_cell.angle_gamma   90.00
#
_symmetry.space_group_name_H-M   'P 1'
#
loop_
_entity.id
_entity.type
_entity.pdbx_description
1 polymer ?
#
loop_
_entity_poly.entity_id
_entity_poly.type
_entity_poly.pdbx_seq_one_letter_code
_entity_poly.pdbx_strand_id
1 'polypeptide(L)'
;EEDRVALFQPFQQGESGMRQGGTGLGLTISQRQLGLMGSELEVESRVGEGSCFSFAIELPPAREEVAEEGIEAWSRVTGLAPGRRVRALVADDVAENREILSSMLGGIGVEVEVVENGKEALDRMEESLPDVVFLDIRMPVLDGLETLELVQEDERWRQVKVVAVSASVLDHERAEFLQAGFDDFLDKPFRFEDVCGSLAQHLGVEFVYGEGGEEESVGGMGDWRGISLPEDLVSGLVKAAEFYSVTEIEGYLQEMESLGEGERRLASHLRDLRRQHNMEGIIEILGTINHG
;
A
#
# COMPACT_ATOMS: atom_id res chain seq x y z
N GLU A 1 28.43 7.09 -20.29
CA GLU A 1 27.89 8.45 -20.49
C GLU A 1 26.75 8.57 -21.49
N GLU A 2 26.93 8.25 -22.78
CA GLU A 2 25.97 8.60 -23.85
C GLU A 2 24.54 8.03 -23.66
N ASP A 3 24.43 6.79 -23.16
CA ASP A 3 23.12 6.16 -22.92
C ASP A 3 22.32 6.82 -21.77
N ARG A 4 22.98 7.51 -20.83
CA ARG A 4 22.31 8.13 -19.66
C ARG A 4 21.52 9.38 -20.04
N VAL A 5 22.05 10.18 -20.97
CA VAL A 5 21.36 11.39 -21.46
C VAL A 5 20.21 11.01 -22.41
N ALA A 6 20.40 9.92 -23.15
CA ALA A 6 19.42 9.38 -24.08
C ALA A 6 18.16 8.88 -23.34
N LEU A 7 18.34 8.27 -22.16
CA LEU A 7 17.28 7.70 -21.32
C LEU A 7 16.11 8.67 -21.00
N PHE A 8 16.37 9.97 -20.89
CA PHE A 8 15.36 10.98 -20.57
C PHE A 8 14.74 11.64 -21.81
N GLN A 9 15.19 11.29 -23.01
CA GLN A 9 14.62 11.78 -24.26
C GLN A 9 13.29 11.08 -24.57
N PRO A 10 12.28 11.81 -25.08
CA PRO A 10 11.01 11.21 -25.47
C PRO A 10 11.19 10.09 -26.49
N PHE A 11 10.38 9.03 -26.36
CA PHE A 11 10.31 7.90 -27.31
C PHE A 11 11.57 7.05 -27.38
N GLN A 12 12.45 7.13 -26.37
CA GLN A 12 13.56 6.19 -26.25
C GLN A 12 13.15 4.94 -25.50
N GLN A 13 13.54 3.78 -26.05
CA GLN A 13 13.20 2.48 -25.49
C GLN A 13 14.41 1.54 -25.56
N GLY A 14 14.68 0.84 -24.47
CA GLY A 14 15.54 -0.35 -24.49
C GLY A 14 14.81 -1.54 -25.15
N GLU A 15 15.57 -2.56 -25.55
CA GLU A 15 15.02 -3.77 -26.21
C GLU A 15 13.88 -4.45 -25.42
N SER A 16 13.90 -4.34 -24.09
CA SER A 16 12.85 -4.88 -23.22
C SER A 16 11.52 -4.11 -23.34
N GLY A 17 11.58 -2.77 -23.46
CA GLY A 17 10.40 -1.90 -23.52
C GLY A 17 9.61 -2.04 -24.82
N MET A 18 10.27 -2.34 -25.94
CA MET A 18 9.62 -2.64 -27.22
C MET A 18 8.80 -3.93 -27.18
N ARG A 19 9.19 -4.92 -26.37
CA ARG A 19 8.47 -6.19 -26.24
C ARG A 19 7.20 -6.07 -25.38
N GLN A 20 7.13 -5.08 -24.49
CA GLN A 20 5.99 -4.82 -23.61
C GLN A 20 5.10 -3.65 -24.08
N GLY A 21 5.36 -3.09 -25.27
CA GLY A 21 4.51 -2.02 -25.83
C GLY A 21 4.59 -0.67 -25.12
N GLY A 22 5.67 -0.39 -24.39
CA GLY A 22 5.85 0.91 -23.74
C GLY A 22 5.94 2.07 -24.75
N THR A 23 5.72 3.31 -24.34
CA THR A 23 5.85 4.49 -25.22
C THR A 23 7.22 5.17 -25.13
N GLY A 24 8.06 4.76 -24.17
CA GLY A 24 9.36 5.41 -23.91
C GLY A 24 9.21 6.83 -23.34
N LEU A 25 8.06 7.17 -22.74
CA LEU A 25 7.79 8.51 -22.23
C LEU A 25 7.92 8.64 -20.71
N GLY A 26 7.87 7.54 -19.96
CA GLY A 26 7.73 7.58 -18.49
C GLY A 26 8.80 8.40 -17.77
N LEU A 27 10.08 8.21 -18.12
CA LEU A 27 11.18 8.97 -17.51
C LEU A 27 11.20 10.44 -17.94
N THR A 28 10.83 10.73 -19.19
CA THR A 28 10.68 12.12 -19.67
C THR A 28 9.56 12.85 -18.93
N ILE A 29 8.42 12.18 -18.69
CA ILE A 29 7.31 12.75 -17.91
C ILE A 29 7.75 12.99 -16.47
N SER A 30 8.39 12.00 -15.85
CA SER A 30 8.89 12.10 -14.48
C SER A 30 9.88 13.25 -14.31
N GLN A 31 10.87 13.36 -15.21
CA GLN A 31 11.84 14.47 -15.23
C GLN A 31 11.16 15.83 -15.37
N ARG A 32 10.14 15.93 -16.25
CA ARG A 32 9.40 17.17 -16.45
C ARG A 32 8.58 17.55 -15.22
N GLN A 33 7.92 16.59 -14.57
CA GLN A 33 7.15 16.82 -13.35
C GLN A 33 8.05 17.29 -12.21
N LEU A 34 9.19 16.64 -12.02
CA LEU A 34 10.19 17.05 -11.03
C LEU A 34 10.71 18.45 -11.30
N GLY A 35 10.95 18.81 -12.56
CA GLY A 35 11.33 20.18 -12.93
C GLY A 35 10.28 21.23 -12.57
N LEU A 36 8.98 20.88 -12.61
CA LEU A 36 7.91 21.76 -12.11
C LEU A 36 7.92 21.88 -10.57
N MET A 37 8.42 20.86 -9.88
CA MET A 37 8.58 20.82 -8.43
C MET A 37 9.95 21.36 -7.97
N GLY A 38 10.77 21.89 -8.88
CA GLY A 38 12.11 22.40 -8.58
C GLY A 38 13.17 21.33 -8.28
N SER A 39 12.91 20.07 -8.66
CA SER A 39 13.81 18.92 -8.50
C SER A 39 14.29 18.37 -9.84
N GLU A 40 15.33 17.53 -9.81
CA GLU A 40 15.81 16.76 -10.95
C GLU A 40 15.77 15.25 -10.64
N LEU A 41 15.63 14.39 -11.66
CA LEU A 41 15.77 12.95 -11.52
C LEU A 41 17.23 12.54 -11.80
N GLU A 42 17.88 11.98 -10.80
CA GLU A 42 19.23 11.44 -10.88
C GLU A 42 19.17 9.93 -11.13
N VAL A 43 20.23 9.38 -11.74
CA VAL A 43 20.33 7.94 -12.00
C VAL A 43 21.74 7.44 -11.74
N GLU A 44 21.89 6.42 -10.92
CA GLU A 44 23.13 5.66 -10.73
C GLU A 44 22.94 4.23 -11.25
N SER A 45 23.76 3.78 -12.18
CA SER A 45 23.59 2.45 -12.78
C SER A 45 24.93 1.78 -13.05
N ARG A 46 24.98 0.48 -12.77
CA ARG A 46 26.13 -0.40 -13.06
C ARG A 46 25.62 -1.67 -13.71
N VAL A 47 26.20 -2.01 -14.87
CA VAL A 47 25.81 -3.19 -15.65
C VAL A 47 25.98 -4.46 -14.81
N GLY A 48 24.89 -5.20 -14.62
CA GLY A 48 24.86 -6.42 -13.80
C GLY A 48 24.58 -6.19 -12.31
N GLU A 49 24.59 -4.95 -11.81
CA GLU A 49 24.28 -4.61 -10.40
C GLU A 49 22.93 -3.89 -10.26
N GLY A 50 22.41 -3.27 -11.32
CA GLY A 50 21.10 -2.61 -11.36
C GLY A 50 21.17 -1.10 -11.60
N SER A 51 20.05 -0.42 -11.39
CA SER A 51 19.92 1.03 -11.54
C SER A 51 19.11 1.61 -10.38
N CYS A 52 19.63 2.66 -9.76
CA CYS A 52 18.95 3.48 -8.75
C CYS A 52 18.57 4.82 -9.40
N PHE A 53 17.32 5.24 -9.21
CA PHE A 53 16.83 6.56 -9.63
C PHE A 53 16.40 7.33 -8.38
N SER A 54 16.85 8.57 -8.22
CA SER A 54 16.64 9.37 -7.01
C SER A 54 16.26 10.81 -7.34
N PHE A 55 15.46 11.45 -6.49
CA PHE A 55 15.12 12.87 -6.57
C PHE A 55 14.80 13.40 -5.18
N ALA A 56 14.81 14.73 -5.01
CA ALA A 56 14.49 15.38 -3.74
C ALA A 56 13.60 16.61 -3.98
N ILE A 57 12.44 16.64 -3.35
CA ILE A 57 11.46 17.72 -3.48
C ILE A 57 11.28 18.44 -2.14
N GLU A 58 11.18 19.77 -2.18
CA GLU A 58 10.81 20.57 -1.01
C GLU A 58 9.29 20.66 -0.92
N LEU A 59 8.72 20.10 0.16
CA LEU A 59 7.28 20.15 0.43
C LEU A 59 6.99 21.07 1.62
N PRO A 60 5.91 21.87 1.57
CA PRO A 60 5.47 22.62 2.75
C PRO A 60 5.01 21.65 3.84
N PRO A 61 5.23 21.97 5.13
CA PRO A 61 4.70 21.15 6.21
C PRO A 61 3.18 21.07 6.13
N ALA A 62 2.64 19.88 6.40
CA ALA A 62 1.19 19.67 6.48
C ALA A 62 0.59 20.60 7.55
N ARG A 63 -0.57 21.20 7.24
CA ARG A 63 -1.26 22.14 8.13
C ARG A 63 -2.32 21.49 9.00
N GLU A 64 -2.65 20.24 8.73
CA GLU A 64 -3.64 19.46 9.47
C GLU A 64 -2.91 18.34 10.21
N GLU A 65 -3.23 18.19 11.50
CA GLU A 65 -2.89 16.99 12.25
C GLU A 65 -3.68 15.85 11.61
N VAL A 66 -2.97 14.91 10.98
CA VAL A 66 -3.58 13.65 10.54
C VAL A 66 -4.00 12.96 11.83
N ALA A 67 -5.29 12.69 12.01
CA ALA A 67 -5.76 11.89 13.13
C ALA A 67 -5.08 10.50 13.05
N GLU A 68 -4.03 10.29 13.84
CA GLU A 68 -3.25 9.04 13.90
C GLU A 68 -4.14 7.84 14.29
N GLU A 69 -5.25 8.10 14.97
CA GLU A 69 -6.15 7.11 15.56
C GLU A 69 -6.80 6.15 14.54
N GLY A 70 -6.84 6.50 13.24
CA GLY A 70 -7.46 5.67 12.20
C GLY A 70 -6.47 4.86 11.36
N ILE A 71 -5.35 5.46 10.96
CA ILE A 71 -4.44 4.86 9.95
C ILE A 71 -3.62 3.71 10.57
N GLU A 72 -3.21 3.85 11.84
CA GLU A 72 -2.42 2.80 12.50
C GLU A 72 -3.19 1.50 12.73
N ALA A 73 -4.48 1.59 13.05
CA ALA A 73 -5.28 0.41 13.39
C ALA A 73 -5.40 -0.52 12.18
N TRP A 74 -5.74 0.03 11.00
CA TRP A 74 -5.89 -0.76 9.78
C TRP A 74 -4.58 -1.37 9.29
N SER A 75 -3.44 -0.70 9.49
CA SER A 75 -2.11 -1.23 9.12
C SER A 75 -1.73 -2.53 9.84
N ARG A 76 -2.40 -2.84 10.96
CA ARG A 76 -2.15 -4.02 11.79
C ARG A 76 -3.17 -5.15 11.55
N VAL A 77 -4.14 -4.98 10.66
CA VAL A 77 -5.14 -6.03 10.41
C VAL A 77 -4.45 -7.26 9.79
N THR A 78 -4.53 -8.39 10.48
CA THR A 78 -3.97 -9.67 10.02
C THR A 78 -5.03 -10.64 9.51
N GLY A 79 -6.31 -10.35 9.75
CA GLY A 79 -7.40 -11.25 9.35
C GLY A 79 -8.76 -10.79 9.82
N LEU A 80 -9.81 -11.42 9.30
CA LEU A 80 -11.15 -11.35 9.84
C LEU A 80 -11.24 -12.02 11.21
N ALA A 81 -12.10 -11.51 12.09
CA ALA A 81 -12.39 -12.11 13.38
C ALA A 81 -12.84 -13.59 13.24
N PRO A 82 -12.45 -14.48 14.18
CA PRO A 82 -12.78 -15.90 14.10
C PRO A 82 -14.27 -16.17 13.92
N GLY A 83 -14.62 -17.12 13.06
CA GLY A 83 -16.00 -17.53 12.82
C GLY A 83 -16.77 -16.64 11.83
N ARG A 84 -16.13 -15.61 11.25
CA ARG A 84 -16.65 -14.89 10.10
C ARG A 84 -16.06 -15.46 8.81
N ARG A 85 -16.94 -15.67 7.83
CA ARG A 85 -16.59 -16.01 6.45
C ARG A 85 -17.22 -14.94 5.58
N VAL A 86 -16.40 -14.27 4.79
CA VAL A 86 -16.82 -13.25 3.83
C VAL A 86 -16.44 -13.73 2.45
N ARG A 87 -17.36 -13.62 1.51
CA ARG A 87 -17.13 -13.86 0.09
C ARG A 87 -17.22 -12.55 -0.67
N ALA A 88 -16.15 -12.21 -1.37
CA ALA A 88 -16.08 -11.06 -2.24
C ALA A 88 -16.02 -11.48 -3.70
N LEU A 89 -16.70 -10.74 -4.56
CA LEU A 89 -16.54 -10.82 -6.01
C LEU A 89 -15.89 -9.53 -6.51
N VAL A 90 -14.83 -9.61 -7.28
CA VAL A 90 -14.12 -8.45 -7.85
C VAL A 90 -14.28 -8.47 -9.37
N ALA A 91 -14.91 -7.45 -9.93
CA ALA A 91 -15.05 -7.27 -11.37
C ALA A 91 -14.22 -6.06 -11.83
N ASP A 92 -13.23 -6.31 -12.68
CA ASP A 92 -12.35 -5.29 -13.26
C ASP A 92 -11.76 -5.84 -14.55
N ASP A 93 -11.67 -5.06 -15.62
CA ASP A 93 -11.13 -5.54 -16.90
C ASP A 93 -9.60 -5.62 -16.92
N VAL A 94 -8.93 -4.94 -15.99
CA VAL A 94 -7.47 -4.94 -15.84
C VAL A 94 -7.03 -6.00 -14.83
N ALA A 95 -6.24 -6.97 -15.29
CA ALA A 95 -5.80 -8.10 -14.48
C ALA A 95 -5.01 -7.68 -13.23
N GLU A 96 -4.15 -6.66 -13.34
CA GLU A 96 -3.36 -6.13 -12.24
C GLU A 96 -4.23 -5.55 -11.12
N ASN A 97 -5.33 -4.86 -11.47
CA ASN A 97 -6.26 -4.33 -10.47
C ASN A 97 -6.95 -5.46 -9.71
N ARG A 98 -7.39 -6.51 -10.41
CA ARG A 98 -7.98 -7.71 -9.79
C ARG A 98 -6.99 -8.39 -8.85
N GLU A 99 -5.74 -8.55 -9.27
CA GLU A 99 -4.69 -9.17 -8.46
C GLU A 99 -4.41 -8.39 -7.17
N ILE A 100 -4.30 -7.06 -7.25
CA ILE A 100 -4.06 -6.20 -6.08
C ILE A 100 -5.20 -6.34 -5.07
N LEU A 101 -6.45 -6.10 -5.51
CA LEU A 101 -7.59 -6.11 -4.60
C LEU A 101 -7.86 -7.51 -4.03
N SER A 102 -7.77 -8.55 -4.86
CA SER A 102 -7.92 -9.93 -4.39
C SER A 102 -6.83 -10.35 -3.41
N SER A 103 -5.59 -9.88 -3.59
CA SER A 103 -4.50 -10.14 -2.65
C SER A 103 -4.72 -9.46 -1.31
N MET A 104 -5.18 -8.20 -1.30
CA MET A 104 -5.52 -7.48 -0.07
C MET A 104 -6.63 -8.19 0.72
N LEU A 105 -7.72 -8.53 0.02
CA LEU A 105 -8.88 -9.24 0.60
C LEU A 105 -8.50 -10.66 1.05
N GLY A 106 -7.77 -11.41 0.23
CA GLY A 106 -7.31 -12.76 0.55
C GLY A 106 -6.35 -12.78 1.74
N GLY A 107 -5.49 -11.75 1.86
CA GLY A 107 -4.57 -11.57 2.98
C GLY A 107 -5.25 -11.47 4.34
N ILE A 108 -6.50 -10.98 4.37
CA ILE A 108 -7.32 -10.91 5.59
C ILE A 108 -8.32 -12.07 5.73
N GLY A 109 -8.21 -13.09 4.88
CA GLY A 109 -9.05 -14.29 4.95
C GLY A 109 -10.43 -14.15 4.29
N VAL A 110 -10.66 -13.15 3.44
CA VAL A 110 -11.84 -13.08 2.57
C VAL A 110 -11.68 -14.09 1.42
N GLU A 111 -12.75 -14.79 1.09
CA GLU A 111 -12.80 -15.66 -0.08
C GLU A 111 -13.11 -14.81 -1.31
N VAL A 112 -12.16 -14.70 -2.23
CA VAL A 112 -12.29 -13.81 -3.38
C VAL A 112 -12.47 -14.60 -4.66
N GLU A 113 -13.48 -14.21 -5.43
CA GLU A 113 -13.62 -14.57 -6.83
C GLU A 113 -13.40 -13.33 -7.71
N VAL A 114 -12.81 -13.51 -8.89
CA VAL A 114 -12.47 -12.42 -9.80
C VAL A 114 -13.05 -12.68 -11.18
N VAL A 115 -13.56 -11.63 -11.83
CA VAL A 115 -14.19 -11.66 -13.17
C VAL A 115 -13.80 -10.41 -13.97
N GLU A 116 -13.99 -10.42 -15.29
CA GLU A 116 -13.44 -9.36 -16.16
C GLU A 116 -14.46 -8.29 -16.58
N ASN A 117 -15.75 -8.50 -16.29
CA ASN A 117 -16.81 -7.57 -16.66
C ASN A 117 -18.08 -7.78 -15.83
N GLY A 118 -19.03 -6.85 -15.94
CA GLY A 118 -20.29 -6.90 -15.23
C GLY A 118 -21.16 -8.11 -15.56
N LYS A 119 -21.13 -8.60 -16.81
CA LYS A 119 -21.95 -9.73 -17.24
C LYS A 119 -21.50 -11.03 -16.56
N GLU A 120 -20.20 -11.27 -16.51
CA GLU A 120 -19.61 -12.38 -15.75
C GLU A 120 -19.90 -12.26 -14.26
N ALA A 121 -19.90 -11.04 -13.72
CA ALA A 121 -20.24 -10.82 -12.31
C ALA A 121 -21.67 -11.30 -11.99
N LEU A 122 -22.65 -10.91 -12.81
CA LEU A 122 -24.04 -11.35 -12.68
C LEU A 122 -24.18 -12.87 -12.83
N ASP A 123 -23.51 -13.45 -13.82
CA ASP A 123 -23.53 -14.90 -14.05
C ASP A 123 -22.97 -15.66 -12.83
N ARG A 124 -21.95 -15.09 -12.15
CA ARG A 124 -21.37 -15.70 -10.96
C ARG A 124 -22.22 -15.53 -9.71
N MET A 125 -22.86 -14.38 -9.56
CA MET A 125 -23.83 -14.12 -8.49
C MET A 125 -25.05 -15.04 -8.56
N GLU A 126 -25.42 -15.49 -9.76
CA GLU A 126 -26.49 -16.49 -9.96
C GLU A 126 -26.09 -17.88 -9.42
N GLU A 127 -24.82 -18.26 -9.56
CA GLU A 127 -24.31 -19.55 -9.08
C GLU A 127 -24.04 -19.56 -7.57
N SER A 128 -23.46 -18.48 -7.05
CA SER A 128 -23.13 -18.34 -5.64
C SER A 128 -23.15 -16.87 -5.22
N LEU A 129 -24.06 -16.53 -4.30
CA LEU A 129 -24.21 -15.17 -3.78
C LEU A 129 -22.97 -14.74 -2.96
N PRO A 130 -22.23 -13.68 -3.37
CA PRO A 130 -21.21 -13.07 -2.54
C PRO A 130 -21.85 -12.19 -1.45
N ASP A 131 -21.08 -11.84 -0.43
CA ASP A 131 -21.48 -10.86 0.58
C ASP A 131 -21.25 -9.43 0.07
N VAL A 132 -20.21 -9.23 -0.74
CA VAL A 132 -19.85 -7.95 -1.35
C VAL A 132 -19.32 -8.14 -2.78
N VAL A 133 -19.62 -7.18 -3.66
CA VAL A 133 -19.11 -7.07 -5.02
C VAL A 133 -18.35 -5.74 -5.14
N PHE A 134 -17.09 -5.81 -5.52
CA PHE A 134 -16.29 -4.66 -5.92
C PHE A 134 -16.33 -4.56 -7.44
N LEU A 135 -16.84 -3.44 -7.94
CA LEU A 135 -17.24 -3.31 -9.33
C LEU A 135 -16.54 -2.10 -9.95
N ASP A 136 -15.63 -2.34 -10.89
CA ASP A 136 -15.06 -1.24 -11.66
C ASP A 136 -16.15 -0.55 -12.50
N ILE A 137 -16.12 0.78 -12.51
CA ILE A 137 -17.15 1.56 -13.21
C ILE A 137 -17.02 1.40 -14.73
N ARG A 138 -15.81 1.20 -15.26
CA ARG A 138 -15.54 1.24 -16.71
C ARG A 138 -14.97 -0.08 -17.20
N MET A 139 -15.87 -1.04 -17.42
CA MET A 139 -15.55 -2.34 -18.00
C MET A 139 -16.19 -2.51 -19.39
N PRO A 140 -15.65 -3.38 -20.26
CA PRO A 140 -16.32 -3.76 -21.51
C PRO A 140 -17.53 -4.66 -21.24
N VAL A 141 -18.35 -4.88 -22.28
CA VAL A 141 -19.54 -5.76 -22.30
C VAL A 141 -20.71 -5.25 -21.46
N LEU A 142 -20.50 -5.05 -20.16
CA LEU A 142 -21.47 -4.49 -19.23
C LEU A 142 -20.70 -3.69 -18.18
N ASP A 143 -20.98 -2.39 -18.11
CA ASP A 143 -20.27 -1.49 -17.21
C ASP A 143 -20.78 -1.55 -15.76
N GLY A 144 -20.14 -0.82 -14.85
CA GLY A 144 -20.48 -0.89 -13.44
C GLY A 144 -21.87 -0.32 -13.12
N LEU A 145 -22.31 0.73 -13.81
CA LEU A 145 -23.61 1.35 -13.57
C LEU A 145 -24.73 0.46 -14.13
N GLU A 146 -24.58 -0.05 -15.35
CA GLU A 146 -25.52 -0.97 -15.97
C GLU A 146 -25.66 -2.27 -15.15
N THR A 147 -24.55 -2.75 -14.58
CA THR A 147 -24.57 -3.91 -13.69
C THR A 147 -25.31 -3.61 -12.40
N LEU A 148 -25.09 -2.44 -11.78
CA LEU A 148 -25.80 -2.05 -10.56
C LEU A 148 -27.32 -1.97 -10.79
N GLU A 149 -27.77 -1.40 -11.91
CA GLU A 149 -29.19 -1.34 -12.26
C GLU A 149 -29.83 -2.74 -12.27
N LEU A 150 -29.17 -3.70 -12.93
CA LEU A 150 -29.63 -5.09 -12.96
C LEU A 150 -29.57 -5.75 -11.58
N VAL A 151 -28.56 -5.42 -10.76
CA VAL A 151 -28.46 -5.91 -9.38
C VAL A 151 -29.65 -5.42 -8.53
N GLN A 152 -30.06 -4.16 -8.72
CA GLN A 152 -31.16 -3.56 -7.96
C GLN A 152 -32.55 -4.04 -8.41
N GLU A 153 -32.71 -4.44 -9.67
CA GLU A 153 -33.98 -4.97 -10.20
C GLU A 153 -34.30 -6.38 -9.67
N ASP A 154 -33.30 -7.15 -9.25
CA ASP A 154 -33.47 -8.52 -8.78
C ASP A 154 -33.46 -8.63 -7.25
N GLU A 155 -34.58 -9.03 -6.65
CA GLU A 155 -34.71 -9.19 -5.20
C GLU A 155 -33.72 -10.20 -4.61
N ARG A 156 -33.20 -11.14 -5.40
CA ARG A 156 -32.24 -12.16 -4.95
C ARG A 156 -30.90 -11.55 -4.55
N TRP A 157 -30.53 -10.41 -5.12
CA TRP A 157 -29.24 -9.77 -4.91
C TRP A 157 -29.29 -8.59 -3.94
N ARG A 158 -30.47 -8.27 -3.42
CA ARG A 158 -30.72 -7.10 -2.56
C ARG A 158 -29.89 -7.06 -1.26
N GLN A 159 -29.36 -8.20 -0.82
CA GLN A 159 -28.52 -8.30 0.37
C GLN A 159 -27.02 -8.14 0.05
N VAL A 160 -26.64 -8.27 -1.21
CA VAL A 160 -25.26 -8.14 -1.66
C VAL A 160 -24.85 -6.68 -1.60
N LYS A 161 -23.70 -6.41 -0.99
CA LYS A 161 -23.13 -5.06 -0.96
C LYS A 161 -22.42 -4.76 -2.27
N VAL A 162 -22.70 -3.62 -2.88
CA VAL A 162 -22.08 -3.24 -4.15
C VAL A 162 -21.22 -2.01 -3.93
N VAL A 163 -19.91 -2.16 -4.10
CA VAL A 163 -18.91 -1.12 -3.90
C VAL A 163 -18.34 -0.74 -5.26
N ALA A 164 -18.48 0.54 -5.62
CA ALA A 164 -17.91 1.09 -6.84
C ALA A 164 -16.39 1.22 -6.73
N VAL A 165 -15.68 0.96 -7.82
CA VAL A 165 -14.24 1.18 -7.93
C VAL A 165 -13.93 2.06 -9.15
N SER A 166 -13.12 3.11 -8.99
CA SER A 166 -12.71 3.99 -10.09
C SER A 166 -11.27 4.49 -9.92
N ALA A 167 -10.63 4.91 -11.03
CA ALA A 167 -9.26 5.44 -11.06
C ALA A 167 -9.17 6.98 -11.08
N SER A 168 -10.31 7.66 -11.06
CA SER A 168 -10.39 9.11 -11.09
C SER A 168 -11.71 9.49 -10.44
N VAL A 169 -11.63 10.14 -9.27
CA VAL A 169 -12.77 10.75 -8.63
C VAL A 169 -12.41 12.14 -8.16
N LEU A 170 -13.11 13.13 -8.72
CA LEU A 170 -13.32 14.40 -8.03
C LEU A 170 -14.47 14.17 -7.04
N ASP A 171 -14.48 14.81 -5.88
CA ASP A 171 -15.46 14.56 -4.79
C ASP A 171 -16.95 14.49 -5.23
N HIS A 172 -17.30 15.15 -6.34
CA HIS A 172 -18.65 15.10 -6.91
C HIS A 172 -19.01 13.74 -7.53
N GLU A 173 -18.07 13.03 -8.16
CA GLU A 173 -18.32 11.72 -8.78
C GLU A 173 -18.62 10.66 -7.70
N ARG A 174 -18.00 10.76 -6.51
CA ARG A 174 -18.34 9.90 -5.35
C ARG A 174 -19.81 10.03 -4.97
N ALA A 175 -20.32 11.26 -4.89
CA ALA A 175 -21.70 11.52 -4.52
C ALA A 175 -22.69 10.99 -5.58
N GLU A 176 -22.29 10.97 -6.86
CA GLU A 176 -23.09 10.42 -7.95
C GLU A 176 -23.21 8.89 -7.85
N PHE A 177 -22.12 8.17 -7.57
CA PHE A 177 -22.16 6.72 -7.39
C PHE A 177 -23.05 6.31 -6.20
N LEU A 178 -22.92 6.99 -5.06
CA LEU A 178 -23.78 6.73 -3.90
C LEU A 178 -25.25 7.04 -4.20
N GLN A 179 -25.54 8.07 -5.00
CA GLN A 179 -26.91 8.39 -5.42
C GLN A 179 -27.48 7.37 -6.41
N ALA A 180 -26.64 6.78 -7.27
CA ALA A 180 -27.03 5.67 -8.14
C ALA A 180 -27.38 4.40 -7.34
N GLY A 181 -26.89 4.31 -6.10
CA GLY A 181 -27.24 3.25 -5.14
C GLY A 181 -26.14 2.21 -4.95
N PHE A 182 -24.89 2.55 -5.25
CA PHE A 182 -23.75 1.84 -4.66
C PHE A 182 -23.76 2.03 -3.14
N ASP A 183 -23.39 0.99 -2.39
CA ASP A 183 -23.25 1.05 -0.94
C ASP A 183 -22.04 1.90 -0.53
N ASP A 184 -20.94 1.81 -1.30
CA ASP A 184 -19.69 2.52 -1.05
C ASP A 184 -18.89 2.77 -2.32
N PHE A 185 -17.76 3.46 -2.18
CA PHE A 185 -16.83 3.77 -3.25
C PHE A 185 -15.36 3.63 -2.79
N LEU A 186 -14.51 2.99 -3.61
CA LEU A 186 -13.07 2.90 -3.42
C LEU A 186 -12.31 3.49 -4.61
N ASP A 187 -11.34 4.36 -4.30
CA ASP A 187 -10.43 4.92 -5.30
C ASP A 187 -9.27 3.95 -5.60
N LYS A 188 -8.82 3.98 -6.86
CA LYS A 188 -7.55 3.38 -7.29
C LYS A 188 -6.46 4.47 -7.28
N PRO A 189 -5.25 4.19 -6.78
CA PRO A 189 -4.78 2.89 -6.27
C PRO A 189 -5.42 2.55 -4.92
N PHE A 190 -5.78 1.27 -4.75
CA PHE A 190 -6.42 0.80 -3.53
C PHE A 190 -5.52 1.00 -2.32
N ARG A 191 -6.11 1.54 -1.25
CA ARG A 191 -5.48 1.59 0.07
C ARG A 191 -6.10 0.51 0.94
N PHE A 192 -5.25 -0.20 1.65
CA PHE A 192 -5.69 -1.32 2.49
C PHE A 192 -6.66 -0.87 3.59
N GLU A 193 -6.46 0.33 4.12
CA GLU A 193 -7.34 0.91 5.15
C GLU A 193 -8.74 1.18 4.61
N ASP A 194 -8.86 1.69 3.39
CA ASP A 194 -10.14 2.00 2.76
C ASP A 194 -10.92 0.70 2.45
N VAL A 195 -10.23 -0.33 1.96
CA VAL A 195 -10.83 -1.66 1.72
C VAL A 195 -11.37 -2.26 3.02
N CYS A 196 -10.57 -2.26 4.09
CA CYS A 196 -11.00 -2.83 5.37
C CYS A 196 -12.11 -1.99 6.02
N GLY A 197 -12.04 -0.66 5.91
CA GLY A 197 -13.08 0.27 6.36
C GLY A 197 -14.41 0.00 5.67
N SER A 198 -14.40 -0.19 4.35
CA SER A 198 -15.59 -0.51 3.57
C SER A 198 -16.23 -1.84 4.03
N LEU A 199 -15.41 -2.88 4.22
CA LEU A 199 -15.89 -4.18 4.75
C LEU A 199 -16.52 -4.04 6.15
N ALA A 200 -15.84 -3.37 7.09
CA ALA A 200 -16.37 -3.16 8.44
C ALA A 200 -17.70 -2.40 8.42
N GLN A 201 -17.77 -1.32 7.64
CA GLN A 201 -18.95 -0.48 7.55
C GLN A 201 -20.16 -1.23 6.96
N HIS A 202 -19.95 -1.98 5.87
CA HIS A 202 -21.06 -2.54 5.09
C HIS A 202 -21.42 -3.98 5.43
N LEU A 203 -20.48 -4.75 5.96
CA LEU A 203 -20.70 -6.15 6.36
C LEU A 203 -20.72 -6.34 7.88
N GLY A 204 -20.39 -5.30 8.66
CA GLY A 204 -20.32 -5.39 10.13
C GLY A 204 -19.29 -6.41 10.60
N VAL A 205 -18.19 -6.55 9.84
CA VAL A 205 -17.11 -7.46 10.20
C VAL A 205 -16.14 -6.79 11.16
N GLU A 206 -15.62 -7.60 12.07
CA GLU A 206 -14.55 -7.22 12.96
C GLU A 206 -13.25 -7.85 12.46
N PHE A 207 -12.14 -7.21 12.78
CA PHE A 207 -10.81 -7.65 12.36
C PHE A 207 -9.99 -8.12 13.55
N VAL A 208 -9.15 -9.12 13.30
CA VAL A 208 -8.02 -9.43 14.16
C VAL A 208 -6.90 -8.52 13.76
N TYR A 209 -6.47 -7.73 14.72
CA TYR A 209 -5.25 -6.97 14.62
C TYR A 209 -4.14 -7.91 15.06
N GLY A 210 -3.12 -8.06 14.22
CA GLY A 210 -1.88 -8.66 14.65
C GLY A 210 -1.38 -7.90 15.86
N GLU A 211 -0.65 -8.60 16.72
CA GLU A 211 0.17 -7.95 17.73
C GLU A 211 1.17 -7.01 17.01
N GLY A 212 0.76 -5.77 16.71
CA GLY A 212 1.62 -4.68 17.10
C GLY A 212 1.69 -4.84 18.61
N GLY A 213 2.88 -5.14 19.13
CA GLY A 213 3.12 -5.57 20.51
C GLY A 213 2.04 -5.03 21.43
N GLU A 214 1.37 -5.96 22.12
CA GLU A 214 0.26 -5.71 23.02
C GLU A 214 0.28 -4.27 23.55
N GLU A 215 -0.88 -3.65 23.67
CA GLU A 215 -1.10 -2.76 24.81
C GLU A 215 -0.94 -3.58 26.11
N GLU A 216 0.27 -4.13 26.35
CA GLU A 216 0.93 -3.95 27.61
C GLU A 216 0.84 -2.46 27.90
N SER A 217 -0.13 -2.15 28.75
CA SER A 217 0.08 -1.18 29.82
C SER A 217 1.46 -1.41 30.46
N VAL A 218 2.53 -0.96 29.80
CA VAL A 218 3.82 -0.71 30.38
C VAL A 218 4.02 0.78 30.16
N GLY A 219 3.81 1.54 31.22
CA GLY A 219 4.50 2.81 31.30
C GLY A 219 6.00 2.56 31.08
N GLY A 220 6.56 3.22 30.07
CA GLY A 220 8.00 3.34 29.90
C GLY A 220 8.45 3.10 28.47
N MET A 221 8.83 4.18 27.79
CA MET A 221 10.15 4.32 27.16
C MET A 221 11.01 3.05 27.37
N GLY A 222 11.01 2.13 26.40
CA GLY A 222 11.67 0.83 26.53
C GLY A 222 13.10 1.04 27.01
N ASP A 223 13.48 0.40 28.12
CA ASP A 223 14.81 0.59 28.71
C ASP A 223 15.84 -0.20 27.89
N TRP A 224 16.29 0.39 26.77
CA TRP A 224 17.31 -0.18 25.90
C TRP A 224 18.73 -0.07 26.48
N ARG A 225 18.89 0.56 27.67
CA ARG A 225 20.18 0.79 28.35
C ARG A 225 20.94 -0.48 28.70
N GLY A 226 20.27 -1.64 28.72
CA GLY A 226 20.86 -2.95 28.97
C GLY A 226 21.44 -3.64 27.73
N ILE A 227 21.22 -3.09 26.53
CA ILE A 227 21.76 -3.62 25.28
C ILE A 227 23.14 -2.99 25.04
N SER A 228 24.08 -3.78 24.53
CA SER A 228 25.42 -3.31 24.17
C SER A 228 25.65 -3.63 22.70
N LEU A 229 25.78 -2.59 21.87
CA LEU A 229 26.02 -2.74 20.45
C LEU A 229 27.46 -2.33 20.10
N PRO A 230 28.07 -2.94 19.07
CA PRO A 230 29.35 -2.48 18.54
C PRO A 230 29.27 -1.02 18.08
N GLU A 231 30.27 -0.21 18.43
CA GLU A 231 30.31 1.22 18.10
C GLU A 231 30.20 1.47 16.57
N ASP A 232 30.83 0.62 15.76
CA ASP A 232 30.79 0.70 14.29
C ASP A 232 29.36 0.51 13.75
N LEU A 233 28.58 -0.40 14.35
CA LEU A 233 27.21 -0.69 13.96
C LEU A 233 26.28 0.46 14.35
N VAL A 234 26.44 1.02 15.54
CA VAL A 234 25.68 2.19 16.00
C VAL A 234 25.99 3.41 15.14
N SER A 235 27.26 3.71 14.89
CA SER A 235 27.64 4.84 14.04
C SER A 235 27.17 4.66 12.60
N GLY A 236 27.18 3.43 12.08
CA GLY A 236 26.66 3.09 10.76
C GLY A 236 25.16 3.35 10.65
N LEU A 237 24.38 2.86 11.63
CA LEU A 237 22.94 3.09 11.68
C LEU A 237 22.55 4.55 11.84
N VAL A 238 23.22 5.30 12.72
CA VAL A 238 22.94 6.73 12.92
C VAL A 238 23.18 7.49 11.61
N LYS A 239 24.32 7.27 10.94
CA LYS A 239 24.59 7.91 9.65
C LYS A 239 23.56 7.50 8.59
N ALA A 240 23.25 6.21 8.49
CA ALA A 240 22.27 5.74 7.52
C ALA A 240 20.88 6.35 7.77
N ALA A 241 20.49 6.54 9.03
CA ALA A 241 19.26 7.24 9.42
C ALA A 241 19.31 8.75 9.08
N GLU A 242 20.43 9.44 9.36
CA GLU A 242 20.65 10.85 8.99
C GLU A 242 20.55 11.08 7.47
N PHE A 243 21.03 10.13 6.68
CA PHE A 243 21.01 10.18 5.21
C PHE A 243 19.78 9.48 4.58
N TYR A 244 18.80 9.03 5.39
CA TYR A 244 17.59 8.35 4.91
C TYR A 244 17.87 7.12 4.01
N SER A 245 18.99 6.45 4.26
CA SER A 245 19.48 5.33 3.46
C SER A 245 18.84 4.02 3.89
N VAL A 246 17.65 3.73 3.36
CA VAL A 246 16.84 2.55 3.72
C VAL A 246 17.60 1.23 3.57
N THR A 247 18.40 1.10 2.50
CA THR A 247 19.17 -0.12 2.20
C THR A 247 20.30 -0.35 3.21
N GLU A 248 21.01 0.71 3.60
CA GLU A 248 22.07 0.61 4.60
C GLU A 248 21.49 0.34 5.98
N ILE A 249 20.37 0.98 6.34
CA ILE A 249 19.65 0.71 7.58
C ILE A 249 19.27 -0.77 7.65
N GLU A 250 18.67 -1.35 6.62
CA GLU A 250 18.29 -2.78 6.63
C GLU A 250 19.52 -3.69 6.77
N GLY A 251 20.63 -3.36 6.11
CA GLY A 251 21.89 -4.11 6.22
C GLY A 251 22.41 -4.15 7.67
N TYR A 252 22.44 -3.01 8.35
CA TYR A 252 22.88 -2.95 9.75
C TYR A 252 21.88 -3.58 10.72
N LEU A 253 20.57 -3.49 10.47
CA LEU A 253 19.56 -4.16 11.29
C LEU A 253 19.66 -5.68 11.17
N GLN A 254 19.98 -6.20 9.98
CA GLN A 254 20.24 -7.62 9.79
C GLN A 254 21.52 -8.08 10.51
N GLU A 255 22.56 -7.25 10.53
CA GLU A 255 23.77 -7.51 11.32
C GLU A 255 23.45 -7.54 12.83
N MET A 256 22.63 -6.59 13.31
CA MET A 256 22.18 -6.50 14.70
C MET A 256 21.42 -7.76 15.16
N GLU A 257 20.61 -8.36 14.30
CA GLU A 257 19.86 -9.59 14.64
C GLU A 257 20.75 -10.80 14.91
N SER A 258 21.98 -10.79 14.40
CA SER A 258 22.93 -11.89 14.59
C SER A 258 23.62 -11.85 15.96
N LEU A 259 23.45 -10.77 16.74
CA LEU A 259 24.18 -10.53 17.99
C LEU A 259 23.51 -11.15 19.23
N GLY A 260 22.18 -11.27 19.25
CA GLY A 260 21.46 -11.82 20.41
C GLY A 260 19.94 -11.67 20.38
N GLU A 261 19.26 -12.08 21.45
CA GLU A 261 17.79 -11.97 21.59
C GLU A 261 17.32 -10.57 22.01
N GLY A 262 18.17 -9.79 22.70
CA GLY A 262 17.88 -8.39 23.02
C GLY A 262 18.01 -7.50 21.78
N GLU A 263 19.08 -7.72 21.03
CA GLU A 263 19.44 -7.02 19.81
C GLU A 263 18.45 -7.34 18.67
N ARG A 264 17.94 -8.58 18.59
CA ARG A 264 16.83 -8.91 17.67
C ARG A 264 15.55 -8.13 17.97
N ARG A 265 15.20 -7.97 19.25
CA ARG A 265 14.01 -7.20 19.64
C ARG A 265 14.18 -5.72 19.32
N LEU A 266 15.36 -5.17 19.58
CA LEU A 266 15.70 -3.81 19.18
C LEU A 266 15.67 -3.64 17.66
N ALA A 267 16.27 -4.56 16.89
CA ALA A 267 16.28 -4.50 15.43
C ALA A 267 14.86 -4.52 14.84
N SER A 268 13.97 -5.34 15.40
CA SER A 268 12.55 -5.34 15.03
C SER A 268 11.90 -3.99 15.30
N HIS A 269 12.13 -3.42 16.49
CA HIS A 269 11.58 -2.12 16.85
C HIS A 269 12.10 -0.97 15.96
N LEU A 270 13.39 -0.98 15.62
CA LEU A 270 13.98 -0.01 14.70
C LEU A 270 13.44 -0.18 13.26
N ARG A 271 13.08 -1.40 12.83
CA ARG A 271 12.39 -1.61 11.54
C ARG A 271 11.01 -1.01 11.53
N ASP A 272 10.28 -1.08 12.64
CA ASP A 272 8.94 -0.51 12.75
C ASP A 272 9.02 1.03 12.68
N LEU A 273 9.97 1.65 13.41
CA LEU A 273 10.23 3.08 13.29
C LEU A 273 10.62 3.48 11.87
N ARG A 274 11.47 2.70 11.19
CA ARG A 274 11.82 2.94 9.78
C ARG A 274 10.60 2.85 8.87
N ARG A 275 9.73 1.84 9.05
CA ARG A 275 8.48 1.68 8.28
C ARG A 275 7.55 2.88 8.45
N GLN A 276 7.55 3.49 9.64
CA GLN A 276 6.83 4.71 9.96
C GLN A 276 7.58 5.99 9.53
N HIS A 277 8.69 5.89 8.80
CA HIS A 277 9.56 7.00 8.43
C HIS A 277 10.14 7.81 9.60
N ASN A 278 10.12 7.24 10.82
CA ASN A 278 10.60 7.88 12.04
C ASN A 278 12.12 7.67 12.23
N MET A 279 12.94 8.36 11.42
CA MET A 279 14.41 8.28 11.50
C MET A 279 14.96 8.97 12.76
N GLU A 280 14.31 10.03 13.24
CA GLU A 280 14.69 10.71 14.48
C GLU A 280 14.56 9.78 15.69
N GLY A 281 13.48 8.98 15.76
CA GLY A 281 13.28 7.97 16.79
C GLY A 281 14.34 6.87 16.78
N ILE A 282 14.83 6.48 15.59
CA ILE A 282 15.96 5.54 15.47
C ILE A 282 17.22 6.14 16.09
N ILE A 283 17.53 7.39 15.77
CA ILE A 283 18.71 8.11 16.30
C ILE A 283 18.61 8.29 17.82
N GLU A 284 17.43 8.68 18.32
CA GLU A 284 17.18 8.88 19.75
C GLU A 284 17.38 7.57 20.53
N ILE A 285 16.81 6.46 20.05
CA ILE A 285 16.96 5.15 20.69
C ILE A 285 18.43 4.71 20.69
N LEU A 286 19.12 4.83 19.55
CA LEU A 286 20.54 4.47 19.46
C LEU A 286 21.42 5.33 20.40
N GLY A 287 21.03 6.58 20.66
CA GLY A 287 21.67 7.47 21.63
C GLY A 287 21.45 7.08 23.10
N THR A 288 20.49 6.21 23.39
CA THR A 288 20.20 5.73 24.77
C THR A 288 20.89 4.42 25.13
N ILE A 289 21.59 3.78 24.19
CA ILE A 289 22.21 2.46 24.33
C ILE A 289 23.69 2.60 24.74
N ASN A 290 24.21 1.66 25.52
CA ASN A 290 25.62 1.64 25.88
C ASN A 290 26.49 1.19 24.69
N HIS A 291 27.57 1.93 24.42
CA HIS A 291 28.58 1.55 23.42
C HIS A 291 29.57 0.56 24.05
N GLY A 292 29.71 -0.62 23.44
CA GLY A 292 30.64 -1.67 23.86
C GLY A 292 31.94 -1.67 23.05
#